data_AF-A0A9N8D2B1-F1
#
_entry.id   AF-A0A9N8D2B1-F1
#
_cell.length_a   1.000
_cell.length_b   1.000
_cell.length_c   1.000
_cell.angle_alpha   90.00
_cell.angle_beta   90.00
_cell.angle_gamma   90.00
#
_symmetry.space_group_name_H-M   'P 1'
#
loop_
_entity.id
_entity.type
_entity.pdbx_description
1 polymer ?
#
loop_
_entity_poly.entity_id
_entity_poly.type
_entity_poly.pdbx_seq_one_letter_code
_entity_poly.pdbx_strand_id
1 'polypeptide(L)'
;MALAPESYQRAGLQLLPNGHAWDKNPNSNLAKLMLASGAELSRVDFINGSLLEEIYADRAFILLDDWEDFTGLPDCNIDKESAIADRRKAVKSKLVILGSLCLSFFEQLAAERGYDIKLEERFPHHCLRTCHYPIYPEENWFRIYVHVDEQLTHLSTVIDNCQQRLRIVNAADLECLLERYTPAETEFIFIYE
;
A
#
# COMPACT_ATOMS: atom_id res chain seq x y z
N MET A 1 -19.35 2.17 -20.49
CA MET A 1 -18.69 2.52 -21.76
C MET A 1 -19.13 3.93 -22.11
N ALA A 2 -18.20 4.87 -22.22
CA ALA A 2 -18.52 6.27 -22.41
C ALA A 2 -19.24 6.49 -23.75
N LEU A 3 -20.23 7.38 -23.76
CA LEU A 3 -20.94 7.76 -24.99
C LEU A 3 -20.03 8.62 -25.88
N ALA A 4 -20.21 8.50 -27.20
CA ALA A 4 -19.48 9.32 -28.16
C ALA A 4 -19.94 10.80 -28.13
N PRO A 5 -19.07 11.78 -28.49
CA PRO A 5 -19.43 13.20 -28.53
C PRO A 5 -20.67 13.50 -29.37
N GLU A 6 -20.86 12.79 -30.49
CA GLU A 6 -21.99 12.94 -31.39
C GLU A 6 -23.30 12.49 -30.75
N SER A 7 -23.25 11.50 -29.84
CA SER A 7 -24.42 11.07 -29.06
C SER A 7 -24.86 12.17 -28.10
N TYR A 8 -23.92 12.86 -27.45
CA TYR A 8 -24.19 14.01 -26.60
C TYR A 8 -24.72 15.20 -27.41
N GLN A 9 -24.12 15.48 -28.56
CA GLN A 9 -24.60 16.49 -29.50
C GLN A 9 -26.06 16.23 -29.90
N ARG A 10 -26.37 14.99 -30.29
CA ARG A 10 -27.72 14.60 -30.71
C ARG A 10 -28.74 14.72 -29.58
N ALA A 11 -28.38 14.29 -28.37
CA ALA A 11 -29.23 14.45 -27.20
C ALA A 11 -29.48 15.94 -26.89
N GLY A 12 -28.45 16.78 -26.95
CA GLY A 12 -28.57 18.23 -26.77
C GLY A 12 -29.50 18.89 -27.78
N LEU A 13 -29.39 18.52 -29.07
CA LEU A 13 -30.27 19.03 -30.12
C LEU A 13 -31.73 18.57 -29.95
N GLN A 14 -31.96 17.39 -29.39
CA GLN A 14 -33.30 16.89 -29.10
C GLN A 14 -33.98 17.65 -27.95
N LEU A 15 -33.21 18.13 -26.97
CA LEU A 15 -33.70 18.91 -25.84
C LEU A 15 -34.08 20.36 -26.22
N LEU A 16 -33.68 20.84 -27.40
CA LEU A 16 -34.06 22.16 -27.87
C LEU A 16 -35.56 22.23 -28.26
N PRO A 17 -36.22 23.38 -28.06
CA PRO A 17 -37.59 23.58 -28.53
C PRO A 17 -37.74 23.35 -30.04
N ASN A 18 -38.93 22.97 -30.47
CA ASN A 18 -39.23 22.86 -31.90
C ASN A 18 -39.50 24.25 -32.49
N GLY A 19 -38.79 24.62 -33.56
CA GLY A 19 -38.99 25.89 -34.26
C GLY A 19 -37.86 26.23 -35.23
N HIS A 20 -38.08 27.19 -36.13
CA HIS A 20 -37.08 27.61 -37.13
C HIS A 20 -35.81 28.22 -36.53
N ALA A 21 -35.90 28.77 -35.33
CA ALA A 21 -34.73 29.29 -34.61
C ALA A 21 -33.76 28.19 -34.15
N TRP A 22 -34.22 26.94 -34.04
CA TRP A 22 -33.45 25.81 -33.50
C TRP A 22 -33.21 24.77 -34.59
N ASP A 23 -32.23 25.03 -35.44
CA ASP A 23 -31.84 24.09 -36.50
C ASP A 23 -31.16 22.84 -35.90
N LYS A 24 -31.92 21.74 -35.89
CA LYS A 24 -31.52 20.42 -35.37
C LYS A 24 -30.65 19.63 -36.36
N ASN A 25 -30.27 20.21 -37.49
CA ASN A 25 -29.33 19.57 -38.42
C ASN A 25 -27.94 19.43 -37.75
N PRO A 26 -27.33 18.22 -37.72
CA PRO A 26 -26.02 17.97 -37.10
C PRO A 26 -24.87 18.85 -37.62
N ASN A 27 -25.02 19.38 -38.83
CA ASN A 27 -24.00 20.23 -39.47
C ASN A 27 -24.24 21.74 -39.29
N SER A 28 -25.30 22.15 -38.59
CA SER A 28 -25.59 23.57 -38.32
C SER A 28 -24.52 24.18 -37.41
N ASN A 29 -24.35 25.51 -37.45
CA ASN A 29 -23.40 26.19 -36.57
C ASN A 29 -23.74 25.98 -35.08
N LEU A 30 -25.03 25.90 -34.75
CA LEU A 30 -25.50 25.57 -33.41
C LEU A 30 -25.11 24.14 -33.02
N ALA A 31 -25.31 23.17 -33.91
CA ALA A 31 -24.94 21.79 -33.68
C ALA A 31 -23.42 21.64 -33.50
N LYS A 32 -22.60 22.35 -34.27
CA LYS A 32 -21.14 22.36 -34.09
C LYS A 32 -20.72 22.92 -32.74
N LEU A 33 -21.39 23.97 -32.26
CA LEU A 33 -21.15 24.50 -30.91
C LEU A 33 -21.55 23.48 -29.84
N MET A 34 -22.68 22.79 -30.00
CA MET A 34 -23.07 21.70 -29.10
C MET A 34 -22.11 20.50 -29.16
N LEU A 35 -21.50 20.22 -30.31
CA LEU A 35 -20.51 19.15 -30.44
C LEU A 35 -19.27 19.43 -29.58
N ALA A 36 -18.81 20.69 -29.52
CA ALA A 36 -17.71 21.08 -28.64
C ALA A 36 -18.04 20.82 -27.17
N SER A 37 -19.26 21.17 -26.72
CA SER A 37 -19.73 20.81 -25.37
C SER A 37 -19.88 19.29 -25.18
N GLY A 38 -20.33 18.59 -26.21
CA GLY A 38 -20.46 17.13 -26.22
C GLY A 38 -19.12 16.40 -26.05
N ALA A 39 -18.03 16.94 -26.60
CA ALA A 39 -16.69 16.41 -26.41
C ALA A 39 -16.24 16.49 -24.94
N GLU A 40 -16.53 17.59 -24.26
CA GLU A 40 -16.24 17.72 -22.82
C GLU A 40 -17.09 16.77 -21.97
N LEU A 41 -18.38 16.62 -22.30
CA LEU A 41 -19.24 15.65 -21.63
C LEU A 41 -18.76 14.21 -21.83
N SER A 42 -18.32 13.86 -23.04
CA SER A 42 -17.75 12.53 -23.31
C SER A 42 -16.47 12.28 -22.52
N ARG A 43 -15.63 13.32 -22.35
CA ARG A 43 -14.42 13.24 -21.52
C ARG A 43 -14.77 12.97 -20.05
N VAL A 44 -15.75 13.70 -19.51
CA VAL A 44 -16.20 13.51 -18.12
C VAL A 44 -16.83 12.13 -17.92
N ASP A 45 -17.65 11.66 -18.85
CA ASP A 45 -18.25 10.33 -18.80
C ASP A 45 -17.20 9.21 -18.86
N PHE A 46 -16.15 9.39 -19.67
CA PHE A 46 -15.00 8.49 -19.67
C PHE A 46 -14.31 8.42 -18.31
N ILE A 47 -13.98 9.57 -17.72
CA ILE A 47 -13.36 9.64 -16.39
C ILE A 47 -14.27 9.00 -15.34
N ASN A 48 -15.57 9.28 -15.38
CA ASN A 48 -16.54 8.69 -14.46
C ASN A 48 -16.57 7.15 -14.58
N GLY A 49 -16.49 6.62 -15.80
CA GLY A 49 -16.35 5.19 -16.04
C GLY A 49 -15.07 4.61 -15.40
N SER A 50 -13.93 5.29 -15.57
CA SER A 50 -12.67 4.89 -14.92
C SER A 50 -12.78 4.94 -13.39
N LEU A 51 -13.36 6.00 -12.82
CA LEU A 51 -13.53 6.12 -11.36
C LEU A 51 -14.40 5.00 -10.77
N LEU A 52 -15.42 4.53 -11.49
CA LEU A 52 -16.22 3.38 -11.06
C LEU A 52 -15.41 2.08 -11.00
N GLU A 53 -14.43 1.90 -11.90
CA GLU A 53 -13.52 0.75 -11.85
C GLU A 53 -12.52 0.87 -10.69
N GLU A 54 -12.16 2.10 -10.32
CA GLU A 54 -11.23 2.43 -9.23
C GLU A 54 -11.84 2.41 -7.82
N ILE A 55 -13.14 2.07 -7.70
CA ILE A 55 -13.77 1.81 -6.39
C ILE A 55 -13.03 0.70 -5.63
N TYR A 56 -12.44 -0.25 -6.34
CA TYR A 56 -11.60 -1.27 -5.74
C TYR A 56 -10.13 -0.83 -5.79
N ALA A 57 -9.49 -0.81 -4.61
CA ALA A 57 -8.09 -0.40 -4.47
C ALA A 57 -7.10 -1.20 -5.34
N ASP A 58 -7.43 -2.45 -5.70
CA ASP A 58 -6.57 -3.28 -6.55
C ASP A 58 -6.52 -2.81 -8.02
N ARG A 59 -7.44 -1.93 -8.43
CA ARG A 59 -7.52 -1.35 -9.77
C ARG A 59 -7.23 0.15 -9.80
N ALA A 60 -7.13 0.81 -8.64
CA ALA A 60 -6.95 2.26 -8.51
C ALA A 60 -5.67 2.76 -9.21
N PHE A 61 -5.79 3.80 -10.04
CA PHE A 61 -4.66 4.46 -10.71
C PHE A 61 -4.71 5.96 -10.46
N ILE A 62 -5.84 6.58 -10.79
CA ILE A 62 -6.09 8.02 -10.56
C ILE A 62 -6.26 8.29 -9.07
N LEU A 63 -7.00 7.43 -8.36
CA LEU A 63 -7.31 7.56 -6.93
C LEU A 63 -6.32 6.81 -6.02
N LEU A 64 -5.18 6.36 -6.54
CA LEU A 64 -4.25 5.55 -5.77
C LEU A 64 -3.70 6.31 -4.56
N ASP A 65 -3.33 7.58 -4.75
CA ASP A 65 -2.80 8.42 -3.68
C ASP A 65 -3.87 8.66 -2.59
N ASP A 66 -5.13 8.87 -2.97
CA ASP A 66 -6.25 9.03 -2.02
C ASP A 66 -6.48 7.74 -1.19
N TRP A 67 -6.34 6.58 -1.82
CA TRP A 67 -6.45 5.28 -1.14
C TRP A 67 -5.29 5.05 -0.16
N GLU A 68 -4.09 5.48 -0.51
CA GLU A 68 -2.93 5.40 0.38
C GLU A 68 -3.11 6.30 1.59
N ASP A 69 -3.54 7.55 1.38
CA ASP A 69 -3.86 8.48 2.47
C ASP A 69 -4.97 7.92 3.37
N PHE A 70 -6.01 7.31 2.81
CA PHE A 70 -7.09 6.67 3.57
C PHE A 70 -6.60 5.50 4.43
N THR A 71 -5.68 4.69 3.90
CA THR A 71 -5.12 3.53 4.61
C THR A 71 -3.93 3.88 5.52
N GLY A 72 -3.49 5.14 5.51
CA GLY A 72 -2.34 5.62 6.28
C GLY A 72 -1.00 5.13 5.75
N LEU A 73 -0.93 4.80 4.45
CA LEU A 73 0.30 4.47 3.74
C LEU A 73 1.04 5.75 3.28
N PRO A 74 2.36 5.68 3.08
CA PRO A 74 3.23 4.53 3.28
C PRO A 74 3.51 4.26 4.77
N ASP A 75 3.63 2.99 5.17
CA ASP A 75 4.07 2.63 6.52
C ASP A 75 5.55 2.99 6.72
N CYS A 76 6.36 2.90 5.65
CA CYS A 76 7.79 3.20 5.63
C CYS A 76 8.13 4.16 4.49
N ASN A 77 9.01 5.14 4.74
CA ASN A 77 9.35 6.17 3.73
C ASN A 77 9.90 5.61 2.40
N ILE A 78 10.43 4.39 2.41
CA ILE A 78 10.99 3.69 1.24
C ILE A 78 9.88 3.28 0.25
N ASP A 79 8.63 3.12 0.71
CA ASP A 79 7.54 2.54 -0.10
C ASP A 79 7.02 3.48 -1.21
N LYS A 80 7.29 4.81 -1.16
CA LYS A 80 6.76 5.77 -2.15
C LYS A 80 7.34 5.63 -3.56
N GLU A 81 8.55 5.08 -3.69
CA GLU A 81 9.21 4.91 -4.99
C GLU A 81 8.92 3.54 -5.63
N SER A 82 8.09 2.71 -4.99
CA SER A 82 7.73 1.39 -5.50
C SER A 82 6.83 1.43 -6.74
N ALA A 83 6.79 0.32 -7.47
CA ALA A 83 5.94 0.20 -8.64
C ALA A 83 4.46 0.30 -8.26
N ILE A 84 3.62 0.84 -9.16
CA ILE A 84 2.17 1.03 -8.94
C ILE A 84 1.48 -0.28 -8.54
N ALA A 85 1.92 -1.43 -9.07
CA ALA A 85 1.38 -2.73 -8.72
C ALA A 85 1.65 -3.11 -7.25
N ASP A 86 2.83 -2.81 -6.73
CA ASP A 86 3.22 -3.08 -5.35
C ASP A 86 2.47 -2.16 -4.38
N ARG A 87 2.34 -0.88 -4.75
CA ARG A 87 1.51 0.11 -4.03
C ARG A 87 0.06 -0.35 -3.88
N ARG A 88 -0.57 -0.80 -4.97
CA ARG A 88 -1.94 -1.38 -4.94
C ARG A 88 -2.02 -2.61 -4.04
N LYS A 89 -1.01 -3.50 -4.10
CA LYS A 89 -0.96 -4.69 -3.25
C LYS A 89 -0.87 -4.30 -1.77
N ALA A 90 -0.09 -3.28 -1.42
CA ALA A 90 0.04 -2.76 -0.05
C ALA A 90 -1.28 -2.14 0.46
N VAL A 91 -1.96 -1.33 -0.36
CA VAL A 91 -3.29 -0.80 0.01
C VAL A 91 -4.27 -1.95 0.24
N LYS A 92 -4.28 -2.95 -0.66
CA LYS A 92 -5.16 -4.11 -0.54
C LYS A 92 -4.86 -4.92 0.71
N SER A 93 -3.59 -5.16 1.04
CA SER A 93 -3.22 -5.88 2.26
C SER A 93 -3.69 -5.10 3.48
N LYS A 94 -3.48 -3.77 3.55
CA LYS A 94 -4.00 -2.92 4.63
C LYS A 94 -5.52 -2.98 4.81
N LEU A 95 -6.29 -3.07 3.73
CA LEU A 95 -7.75 -3.16 3.81
C LEU A 95 -8.24 -4.52 4.31
N VAL A 96 -7.47 -5.59 4.08
CA VAL A 96 -7.84 -6.97 4.41
C VAL A 96 -7.21 -7.45 5.71
N ILE A 97 -6.09 -6.85 6.13
CA ILE A 97 -5.30 -7.32 7.25
C ILE A 97 -6.11 -7.26 8.54
N LEU A 98 -6.19 -8.41 9.21
CA LEU A 98 -6.70 -8.51 10.56
C LEU A 98 -5.47 -8.56 11.46
N GLY A 99 -5.25 -7.50 12.24
CA GLY A 99 -4.16 -7.45 13.21
C GLY A 99 -4.27 -8.60 14.20
N SER A 100 -3.14 -9.22 14.52
CA SER A 100 -3.04 -10.27 15.53
C SER A 100 -1.73 -10.11 16.30
N LEU A 101 -1.72 -10.61 17.53
CA LEU A 101 -0.53 -10.62 18.39
C LEU A 101 0.24 -11.95 18.33
N CYS A 102 -0.22 -12.89 17.49
CA CYS A 102 0.46 -14.17 17.31
C CYS A 102 1.75 -14.02 16.51
N LEU A 103 2.79 -14.78 16.87
CA LEU A 103 4.06 -14.80 16.12
C LEU A 103 3.87 -15.09 14.63
N SER A 104 3.02 -16.06 14.29
CA SER A 104 2.72 -16.43 12.91
C SER A 104 2.17 -15.29 12.04
N PHE A 105 1.53 -14.29 12.66
CA PHE A 105 1.04 -13.12 11.93
C PHE A 105 2.21 -12.25 11.45
N PHE A 106 3.20 -12.02 12.31
CA PHE A 106 4.38 -11.24 11.96
C PHE A 106 5.26 -11.99 10.94
N GLU A 107 5.36 -13.32 11.03
CA GLU A 107 6.04 -14.14 10.00
C GLU A 107 5.36 -14.00 8.64
N GLN A 108 4.02 -14.04 8.59
CA GLN A 108 3.26 -13.83 7.35
C GLN A 108 3.44 -12.41 6.80
N LEU A 109 3.42 -11.40 7.68
CA LEU A 109 3.61 -10.01 7.30
C LEU A 109 4.99 -9.78 6.66
N ALA A 110 6.04 -10.40 7.19
CA ALA A 110 7.39 -10.36 6.62
C ALA A 110 7.47 -11.14 5.28
N ALA A 111 6.83 -12.31 5.21
CA ALA A 111 6.78 -13.13 3.99
C ALA A 111 6.09 -12.41 2.82
N GLU A 112 5.09 -11.55 3.08
CA GLU A 112 4.45 -10.74 2.04
C GLU A 112 5.41 -9.76 1.35
N ARG A 113 6.47 -9.34 2.05
CA ARG A 113 7.57 -8.51 1.56
C ARG A 113 8.76 -9.32 1.05
N GLY A 114 8.70 -10.65 1.14
CA GLY A 114 9.73 -11.55 0.63
C GLY A 114 10.82 -11.92 1.64
N TYR A 115 10.64 -11.61 2.93
CA TYR A 115 11.56 -12.00 3.99
C TYR A 115 11.12 -13.31 4.63
N ASP A 116 12.08 -14.21 4.87
CA ASP A 116 11.88 -15.39 5.73
C ASP A 116 12.43 -15.07 7.11
N ILE A 117 11.54 -15.05 8.11
CA ILE A 117 11.90 -14.71 9.49
C ILE A 117 11.39 -15.78 10.45
N LYS A 118 12.11 -15.93 11.55
CA LYS A 118 11.69 -16.78 12.67
C LYS A 118 11.65 -15.97 13.96
N LEU A 119 10.51 -15.97 14.62
CA LEU A 119 10.31 -15.25 15.88
C LEU A 119 10.46 -16.20 17.08
N GLU A 120 11.24 -15.77 18.06
CA GLU A 120 11.48 -16.54 19.28
C GLU A 120 11.20 -15.73 20.55
N GLU A 121 10.33 -16.25 21.41
CA GLU A 121 10.06 -15.72 22.74
C GLU A 121 10.96 -16.42 23.78
N ARG A 122 11.76 -15.65 24.52
CA ARG A 122 12.73 -16.18 25.50
C ARG A 122 12.38 -15.79 26.92
N PHE A 123 11.28 -16.30 27.45
CA PHE A 123 10.80 -15.91 28.77
C PHE A 123 11.75 -16.27 29.93
N PRO A 124 11.82 -15.44 30.98
CA PRO A 124 12.56 -15.73 32.20
C PRO A 124 12.19 -17.05 32.88
N HIS A 125 13.15 -17.62 33.60
CA HIS A 125 12.92 -18.84 34.38
C HIS A 125 11.98 -18.56 35.57
N HIS A 126 11.01 -19.44 35.81
CA HIS A 126 10.15 -19.40 37.00
C HIS A 126 9.92 -20.80 37.57
N CYS A 127 9.31 -20.90 38.74
CA CYS A 127 9.19 -22.15 39.52
C CYS A 127 8.36 -23.26 38.86
N LEU A 128 7.54 -22.95 37.85
CA LEU A 128 6.74 -23.92 37.10
C LEU A 128 7.50 -24.54 35.90
N ARG A 129 8.73 -24.08 35.60
CA ARG A 129 9.56 -24.63 34.52
C ARG A 129 10.49 -25.71 35.02
N THR A 130 10.97 -26.55 34.10
CA THR A 130 11.94 -27.62 34.41
C THR A 130 13.31 -27.04 34.73
N CYS A 131 14.08 -27.76 35.56
CA CYS A 131 15.44 -27.33 35.98
C CYS A 131 16.45 -27.22 34.83
N HIS A 132 16.12 -27.73 33.64
CA HIS A 132 16.95 -27.64 32.45
C HIS A 132 16.57 -26.47 31.53
N TYR A 133 15.55 -25.68 31.90
CA TYR A 133 15.17 -24.51 31.11
C TYR A 133 16.26 -23.43 31.22
N PRO A 134 16.66 -22.78 30.11
CA PRO A 134 17.67 -21.71 30.14
C PRO A 134 17.30 -20.55 31.06
N ILE A 135 18.30 -19.95 31.70
CA ILE A 135 18.10 -18.77 32.53
C ILE A 135 18.22 -17.54 31.63
N TYR A 136 17.08 -16.95 31.29
CA TYR A 136 16.98 -15.68 30.59
C TYR A 136 16.78 -14.53 31.57
N PRO A 137 17.28 -13.32 31.24
CA PRO A 137 17.18 -12.16 32.12
C PRO A 137 15.75 -11.58 32.07
N GLU A 138 15.36 -10.83 33.11
CA GLU A 138 13.97 -10.43 33.33
C GLU A 138 13.40 -9.53 32.22
N GLU A 139 14.26 -8.77 31.53
CA GLU A 139 13.86 -7.89 30.43
C GLU A 139 13.25 -8.66 29.25
N ASN A 140 13.53 -9.97 29.14
CA ASN A 140 12.99 -10.79 28.07
C ASN A 140 11.47 -11.02 28.15
N TRP A 141 10.82 -10.62 29.24
CA TRP A 141 9.36 -10.67 29.32
C TRP A 141 8.67 -9.85 28.22
N PHE A 142 9.37 -8.82 27.74
CA PHE A 142 8.87 -7.82 26.80
C PHE A 142 9.70 -7.80 25.51
N ARG A 143 10.54 -8.82 25.26
CA ARG A 143 11.42 -8.87 24.09
C ARG A 143 11.13 -10.08 23.24
N ILE A 144 10.99 -9.84 21.95
CA ILE A 144 10.86 -10.89 20.94
C ILE A 144 12.11 -10.84 20.05
N TYR A 145 12.74 -11.99 19.86
CA TYR A 145 13.93 -12.10 19.03
C TYR A 145 13.51 -12.48 17.62
N VAL A 146 13.84 -11.63 16.65
CA VAL A 146 13.53 -11.81 15.23
C VAL A 146 14.80 -12.30 14.54
N HIS A 147 14.80 -13.54 14.10
CA HIS A 147 15.89 -14.08 13.28
C HIS A 147 15.55 -13.86 11.82
N VAL A 148 16.42 -13.15 11.10
CA VAL A 148 16.23 -12.82 9.68
C VAL A 148 17.28 -13.59 8.87
N ASP A 149 16.82 -14.45 7.96
CA ASP A 149 17.69 -15.16 7.02
C ASP A 149 17.91 -14.27 5.78
N GLU A 150 18.84 -13.33 5.88
CA GLU A 150 19.13 -12.38 4.81
C GLU A 150 20.62 -12.35 4.44
N GLN A 151 20.89 -12.22 3.14
CA GLN A 151 22.24 -12.17 2.64
C GLN A 151 22.96 -10.89 3.08
N LEU A 152 24.09 -11.10 3.76
CA LEU A 152 25.02 -10.03 4.10
C LEU A 152 25.39 -9.23 2.85
N THR A 153 25.13 -7.92 2.87
CA THR A 153 25.57 -7.04 1.78
C THR A 153 27.08 -6.85 1.84
N HIS A 154 27.59 -6.40 2.99
CA HIS A 154 29.03 -6.32 3.27
C HIS A 154 29.30 -6.15 4.78
N LEU A 155 30.56 -6.31 5.17
CA LEU A 155 31.04 -5.96 6.52
C LEU A 155 31.43 -4.48 6.54
N SER A 156 31.16 -3.80 7.66
CA SER A 156 31.59 -2.42 7.86
C SER A 156 33.10 -2.29 7.73
N THR A 157 33.54 -1.28 7.00
CA THR A 157 34.94 -0.90 6.83
C THR A 157 35.25 0.37 7.61
N VAL A 158 36.53 0.75 7.66
CA VAL A 158 36.99 1.99 8.33
C VAL A 158 36.47 3.26 7.62
N ILE A 159 35.94 3.13 6.41
CA ILE A 159 35.38 4.23 5.63
C ILE A 159 33.91 4.48 6.02
N ASP A 160 33.23 3.47 6.55
CA ASP A 160 31.82 3.55 6.91
C ASP A 160 31.59 4.35 8.19
N ASN A 161 30.35 4.80 8.38
CA ASN A 161 29.97 5.57 9.55
C ASN A 161 30.10 4.71 10.83
N CYS A 162 30.75 5.24 11.87
CA CYS A 162 30.93 4.55 13.15
C CYS A 162 29.62 4.20 13.87
N GLN A 163 28.50 4.81 13.49
CA GLN A 163 27.18 4.51 14.04
C GLN A 163 26.43 3.42 13.24
N GLN A 164 26.98 2.98 12.12
CA GLN A 164 26.39 1.91 11.31
C GLN A 164 26.72 0.53 11.90
N ARG A 165 25.88 -0.45 11.57
CA ARG A 165 26.08 -1.84 12.00
C ARG A 165 27.33 -2.44 11.39
N LEU A 166 27.98 -3.32 12.14
CA LEU A 166 29.19 -4.03 11.69
C LEU A 166 28.90 -5.03 10.55
N ARG A 167 27.70 -5.63 10.56
CA ARG A 167 27.15 -6.41 9.46
C ARG A 167 26.08 -5.55 8.78
N ILE A 168 26.31 -5.20 7.52
CA ILE A 168 25.39 -4.36 6.75
C ILE A 168 24.50 -5.27 5.92
N VAL A 169 23.20 -5.11 6.15
CA VAL A 169 22.10 -5.87 5.54
C VAL A 169 21.04 -4.86 5.11
N ASN A 170 20.37 -5.10 3.99
CA ASN A 170 19.35 -4.20 3.45
C ASN A 170 17.94 -4.60 3.90
N ALA A 171 17.73 -4.59 5.22
CA ALA A 171 16.47 -4.98 5.86
C ALA A 171 15.70 -3.80 6.49
N ALA A 172 16.04 -2.57 6.10
CA ALA A 172 15.51 -1.37 6.77
C ALA A 172 13.98 -1.21 6.62
N ASP A 173 13.44 -1.72 5.51
CA ASP A 173 12.01 -1.85 5.26
C ASP A 173 11.33 -2.86 6.19
N LEU A 174 11.94 -4.02 6.40
CA LEU A 174 11.45 -5.07 7.32
C LEU A 174 11.41 -4.56 8.77
N GLU A 175 12.47 -3.92 9.22
CA GLU A 175 12.53 -3.37 10.59
C GLU A 175 11.46 -2.31 10.80
N CYS A 176 11.38 -1.34 9.88
CA CYS A 176 10.36 -0.30 9.93
C CYS A 176 8.93 -0.88 9.93
N LEU A 177 8.68 -1.89 9.09
CA LEU A 177 7.38 -2.55 9.03
C LEU A 177 7.06 -3.24 10.36
N LEU A 178 7.96 -4.06 10.89
CA LEU A 178 7.70 -4.79 12.12
C LEU A 178 7.54 -3.86 13.32
N GLU A 179 8.39 -2.83 13.46
CA GLU A 179 8.27 -1.79 14.50
C GLU A 179 6.97 -0.98 14.40
N ARG A 180 6.36 -0.90 13.22
CA ARG A 180 5.07 -0.21 13.03
C ARG A 180 3.90 -1.00 13.62
N TYR A 181 3.96 -2.34 13.56
CA TYR A 181 2.89 -3.23 14.03
C TYR A 181 3.18 -3.85 15.40
N THR A 182 4.36 -3.62 15.97
CA THR A 182 4.68 -4.12 17.31
C THR A 182 3.75 -3.51 18.36
N PRO A 183 3.35 -4.31 19.37
CA PRO A 183 2.69 -3.77 20.56
C PRO A 183 3.62 -2.79 21.28
N ALA A 184 3.04 -1.78 21.92
CA ALA A 184 3.81 -0.71 22.58
C ALA A 184 4.70 -1.23 23.72
N GLU A 185 4.29 -2.32 24.37
CA GLU A 185 5.02 -2.95 25.46
C GLU A 185 6.14 -3.87 24.99
N THR A 186 6.20 -4.25 23.71
CA THR A 186 7.12 -5.26 23.21
C THR A 186 8.22 -4.64 22.35
N GLU A 187 9.46 -5.00 22.64
CA GLU A 187 10.65 -4.64 21.87
C GLU A 187 11.08 -5.81 20.97
N PHE A 188 11.25 -5.55 19.67
CA PHE A 188 11.82 -6.53 18.74
C PHE A 188 13.32 -6.39 18.67
N ILE A 189 14.02 -7.51 18.82
CA ILE A 189 15.49 -7.58 18.71
C ILE A 189 15.82 -8.36 17.45
N PHE A 190 16.31 -7.65 16.44
CA PHE A 190 16.70 -8.22 15.16
C PHE A 190 18.07 -8.90 15.24
N ILE A 191 18.13 -10.16 14.81
CA ILE A 191 19.32 -10.99 14.71
C ILE A 191 19.46 -11.39 13.24
N TYR A 192 20.53 -10.94 12.62
CA TYR A 192 20.87 -11.24 11.23
C TYR A 192 21.88 -12.38 11.17
N GLU A 193 21.47 -13.51 10.59
CA GLU A 193 22.32 -14.70 10.47
C GLU A 193 23.19 -14.69 9.21
#